data_AF-A0A2N6CLQ0-F1
#
_entry.id   AF-A0A2N6CLQ0-F1
#
_cell.length_a   1.000
_cell.length_b   1.000
_cell.length_c   1.000
_cell.angle_alpha   90.00
_cell.angle_beta   90.00
_cell.angle_gamma   90.00
#
_symmetry.space_group_name_H-M   'P 1'
#
loop_
_entity.id
_entity.type
_entity.pdbx_description
1 polymer ?
#
loop_
_entity_poly.entity_id
_entity_poly.type
_entity_poly.pdbx_seq_one_letter_code
_entity_poly.pdbx_strand_id
1 'polypeptide(L)'
;RPVTELLAYRAEWTEFRYGLSVGPPRSSPPPMTYEQFADRYNVDPVESLYGWEDDFKEFEKTFDWDAKVNWENEFFWETWMERDAPEKLAYELLRDLDLGPQLAGPNAVGELKVEEGSTMVSTYWDVEAADDISLSLLQERLNALKTGVKIVMA
;
A
#
# COMPACT_ATOMS: atom_id res chain seq x y z
N ARG A 1 7.75 21.15 -6.61
CA ARG A 1 7.33 19.73 -6.78
C ARG A 1 5.86 19.66 -6.39
N PRO A 2 5.02 18.84 -7.04
CA PRO A 2 3.66 18.62 -6.55
C PRO A 2 3.73 18.11 -5.10
N VAL A 3 2.79 18.55 -4.27
CA VAL A 3 2.66 18.10 -2.88
C VAL A 3 2.06 16.69 -2.91
N THR A 4 2.66 15.76 -2.19
CA THR A 4 2.07 14.43 -1.97
C THR A 4 1.14 14.51 -0.77
N GLU A 5 -0.10 14.07 -0.91
CA GLU A 5 -1.04 13.99 0.20
C GLU A 5 -0.95 12.62 0.88
N LEU A 6 -0.83 12.64 2.21
CA LEU A 6 -0.91 11.48 3.08
C LEU A 6 -2.23 11.59 3.86
N LEU A 7 -3.18 10.73 3.52
CA LEU A 7 -4.50 10.77 4.13
C LEU A 7 -4.47 10.10 5.50
N ALA A 8 -5.01 10.77 6.52
CA ALA A 8 -5.22 10.22 7.84
C ALA A 8 -6.71 9.93 8.03
N TYR A 9 -7.06 8.67 8.27
CA TYR A 9 -8.43 8.21 8.41
C TYR A 9 -8.61 7.39 9.69
N ARG A 10 -9.80 7.43 10.29
CA ARG A 10 -10.12 6.55 11.42
C ARG A 10 -10.62 5.22 10.89
N ALA A 11 -9.91 4.14 11.19
CA ALA A 11 -10.38 2.80 10.90
C ALA A 11 -11.37 2.35 11.99
N GLU A 12 -12.55 1.89 11.58
CA GLU A 12 -13.63 1.44 12.50
C GLU A 12 -13.23 0.29 13.44
N TRP A 13 -12.13 -0.41 13.15
CA TRP A 13 -11.63 -1.57 13.91
C TRP A 13 -10.44 -1.23 14.82
N THR A 14 -9.86 -0.04 14.68
CA THR A 14 -8.81 0.47 15.55
C THR A 14 -9.47 1.46 16.48
N GLU A 15 -9.84 1.07 17.70
CA GLU A 15 -10.75 1.90 18.49
C GLU A 15 -10.21 3.31 18.81
N PHE A 16 -8.92 3.62 18.57
CA PHE A 16 -8.36 4.96 18.87
C PHE A 16 -7.25 5.48 17.93
N ARG A 17 -6.91 4.83 16.81
CA ARG A 17 -5.77 5.23 15.95
C ARG A 17 -6.19 5.76 14.58
N TYR A 18 -5.29 6.50 13.94
CA TYR A 18 -5.40 6.91 12.53
C TYR A 18 -4.58 5.99 11.65
N GLY A 19 -5.21 5.38 10.65
CA GLY A 19 -4.49 4.78 9.53
C GLY A 19 -4.01 5.86 8.56
N LEU A 20 -2.87 5.62 7.90
CA LEU A 20 -2.27 6.52 6.93
C LEU A 20 -2.18 5.86 5.54
N SER A 21 -2.61 6.57 4.50
CA SER A 21 -2.61 6.07 3.12
C SER A 21 -2.23 7.15 2.10
N VAL A 22 -1.55 6.76 1.00
CA VAL A 22 -1.33 7.64 -0.15
C VAL A 22 -2.44 7.37 -1.17
N GLY A 23 -3.47 8.21 -1.12
CA GLY A 23 -4.73 8.00 -1.85
C GLY A 23 -5.85 7.44 -0.97
N PRO A 24 -7.06 7.27 -1.53
CA PRO A 24 -8.24 6.87 -0.76
C PRO A 24 -8.02 5.54 -0.02
N PRO A 25 -8.22 5.49 1.30
CA PRO A 25 -7.97 4.27 2.07
C PRO A 25 -8.89 3.14 1.63
N ARG A 26 -8.39 1.90 1.67
CA ARG A 26 -9.14 0.69 1.29
C ARG A 26 -9.76 0.77 -0.11
N SER A 27 -9.13 1.50 -1.03
CA SER A 27 -9.57 1.54 -2.42
C SER A 27 -9.45 0.16 -3.05
N SER A 28 -10.34 -0.17 -3.98
CA SER A 28 -10.13 -1.33 -4.85
C SER A 28 -9.10 -1.02 -5.94
N PRO A 29 -8.39 -2.03 -6.48
CA PRO A 29 -7.56 -1.85 -7.65
C PRO A 29 -8.35 -1.25 -8.82
N PRO A 30 -7.72 -0.39 -9.64
CA PRO A 30 -8.39 0.19 -10.79
C PRO A 30 -8.70 -0.87 -11.86
N PRO A 31 -9.76 -0.71 -12.66
CA PRO A 31 -10.05 -1.63 -13.74
C PRO A 31 -8.94 -1.58 -14.81
N MET A 32 -8.34 -2.73 -15.13
CA MET A 32 -7.33 -2.86 -16.19
C MET A 32 -7.49 -4.18 -16.95
N THR A 33 -6.91 -4.26 -18.15
CA THR A 33 -6.80 -5.52 -18.91
C THR A 33 -5.62 -6.35 -18.42
N TYR A 34 -5.56 -7.63 -18.80
CA TYR A 34 -4.41 -8.47 -18.48
C TYR A 34 -3.11 -7.97 -19.12
N GLU A 35 -3.17 -7.41 -20.34
CA GLU A 35 -2.01 -6.74 -20.97
C GLU A 35 -1.49 -5.58 -20.11
N GLN A 36 -2.39 -4.68 -19.68
CA GLN A 36 -2.03 -3.53 -18.84
C GLN A 36 -1.46 -3.97 -17.48
N PHE A 37 -2.00 -5.04 -16.91
CA PHE A 37 -1.49 -5.62 -15.68
C PHE A 37 -0.07 -6.16 -15.85
N ALA A 38 0.15 -6.94 -16.91
CA ALA A 38 1.45 -7.53 -17.21
C ALA A 38 2.52 -6.45 -17.40
N ASP A 39 2.19 -5.41 -18.18
CA ASP A 39 3.07 -4.26 -18.41
C ASP A 39 3.38 -3.49 -17.12
N ARG A 40 2.38 -3.26 -16.27
CA ARG A 40 2.53 -2.47 -15.05
C ARG A 40 3.36 -3.17 -13.99
N TYR A 41 3.10 -4.46 -13.79
CA TYR A 41 3.72 -5.23 -12.70
C TYR A 41 4.92 -6.07 -13.15
N ASN A 42 5.18 -6.14 -14.46
CA ASN A 42 6.21 -6.97 -15.07
C ASN A 42 6.07 -8.43 -14.61
N VAL A 43 4.86 -8.95 -14.80
CA VAL A 43 4.40 -10.29 -14.39
C VAL A 43 3.67 -10.90 -15.59
N ASP A 44 3.84 -12.20 -15.80
CA ASP A 44 3.06 -12.94 -16.80
C ASP A 44 1.78 -13.52 -16.14
N PRO A 45 0.57 -13.01 -16.47
CA PRO A 45 -0.69 -13.54 -15.93
C PRO A 45 -0.93 -15.01 -16.27
N VAL A 46 -0.49 -15.48 -17.44
CA VAL A 46 -0.72 -16.87 -17.89
C VAL A 46 0.16 -17.82 -17.09
N GLU A 47 1.46 -17.51 -16.98
CA GLU A 47 2.38 -18.30 -16.14
C GLU A 47 1.93 -18.30 -14.68
N SER A 48 1.42 -17.17 -14.17
CA SER A 48 0.99 -17.07 -12.78
C SER A 48 -0.29 -17.87 -12.48
N LEU A 49 -1.23 -17.93 -13.44
CA LEU A 49 -2.47 -18.68 -13.28
C LEU A 49 -2.30 -20.18 -13.56
N TYR A 50 -1.49 -20.52 -14.56
CA TYR A 50 -1.45 -21.85 -15.15
C TYR A 50 -0.05 -22.48 -15.18
N GLY A 51 1.01 -21.80 -14.72
CA GLY A 51 2.39 -22.29 -14.82
C GLY A 51 2.69 -23.58 -14.05
N TRP A 52 1.74 -24.05 -13.25
CA TRP A 52 1.76 -25.37 -12.61
C TRP A 52 1.27 -26.50 -13.53
N GLU A 53 0.70 -26.18 -14.70
CA GLU A 53 0.25 -27.12 -15.73
C GLU A 53 1.35 -27.32 -16.79
N ASP A 54 1.61 -28.57 -17.17
CA ASP A 54 2.69 -28.93 -18.11
C ASP A 54 2.51 -28.31 -19.51
N ASP A 55 1.28 -28.02 -19.90
CA ASP A 55 0.88 -27.46 -21.19
C ASP A 55 0.47 -25.99 -21.13
N PHE A 56 0.89 -25.24 -20.10
CA PHE A 56 0.39 -23.88 -19.90
C PHE A 56 0.62 -22.91 -21.07
N LYS A 57 1.66 -23.15 -21.86
CA LYS A 57 1.98 -22.39 -23.08
C LYS A 57 0.93 -22.57 -24.18
N GLU A 58 0.12 -23.62 -24.13
CA GLU A 58 -1.04 -23.76 -25.00
C GLU A 58 -2.19 -22.83 -24.55
N PHE A 59 -2.38 -22.60 -23.25
CA PHE A 59 -3.36 -21.61 -22.77
C PHE A 59 -3.00 -20.20 -23.23
N GLU A 60 -1.72 -19.84 -23.22
CA GLU A 60 -1.21 -18.53 -23.67
C GLU A 60 -1.73 -18.16 -25.07
N LYS A 61 -1.79 -19.13 -26.00
CA LYS A 61 -2.24 -18.92 -27.38
C LYS A 61 -3.72 -18.54 -27.49
N THR A 62 -4.49 -18.86 -26.47
CA THR A 62 -5.95 -18.64 -26.41
C THR A 62 -6.35 -17.65 -25.32
N PHE A 63 -5.36 -17.09 -24.61
CA PHE A 63 -5.60 -16.18 -23.50
C PHE A 63 -6.07 -14.82 -24.03
N ASP A 64 -7.17 -14.32 -23.47
CA ASP A 64 -7.74 -13.04 -23.84
C ASP A 64 -7.03 -11.92 -23.07
N TRP A 65 -5.95 -11.39 -23.65
CA TRP A 65 -5.14 -10.32 -23.05
C TRP A 65 -5.90 -8.99 -22.89
N ASP A 66 -6.95 -8.78 -23.68
CA ASP A 66 -7.83 -7.61 -23.62
C ASP A 66 -8.94 -7.76 -22.56
N ALA A 67 -9.15 -8.96 -22.03
CA ALA A 67 -10.09 -9.20 -20.95
C ALA A 67 -9.69 -8.44 -19.68
N LYS A 68 -10.70 -8.09 -18.87
CA LYS A 68 -10.47 -7.46 -17.57
C LYS A 68 -9.87 -8.43 -16.58
N VAL A 69 -8.90 -7.95 -15.81
CA VAL A 69 -8.33 -8.70 -14.70
C VAL A 69 -9.44 -9.13 -13.74
N ASN A 70 -9.48 -10.42 -13.44
CA ASN A 70 -10.32 -10.93 -12.36
C ASN A 70 -9.65 -10.65 -11.00
N TRP A 71 -10.00 -9.53 -10.37
CA TRP A 71 -9.49 -9.14 -9.05
C TRP A 71 -9.96 -10.05 -7.89
N GLU A 72 -10.90 -10.96 -8.12
CA GLU A 72 -11.25 -11.98 -7.12
C GLU A 72 -10.19 -13.08 -7.03
N ASN A 73 -9.30 -13.18 -8.02
CA ASN A 73 -8.16 -14.09 -7.94
C ASN A 73 -7.05 -13.46 -7.07
N GLU A 74 -6.67 -14.21 -6.03
CA GLU A 74 -5.71 -13.81 -5.00
C GLU A 74 -4.37 -13.36 -5.55
N PHE A 75 -3.87 -13.98 -6.62
CA PHE A 75 -2.59 -13.60 -7.23
C PHE A 75 -2.60 -12.15 -7.72
N PHE A 76 -3.65 -11.75 -8.46
CA PHE A 76 -3.75 -10.38 -8.97
C PHE A 76 -3.97 -9.39 -7.84
N TRP A 77 -4.83 -9.75 -6.87
CA TRP A 77 -5.09 -8.92 -5.70
C TRP A 77 -3.83 -8.65 -4.88
N GLU A 78 -3.10 -9.70 -4.50
CA GLU A 78 -1.86 -9.59 -3.71
C GLU A 78 -0.77 -8.84 -4.49
N THR A 79 -0.63 -9.07 -5.80
CA THR A 79 0.32 -8.31 -6.63
C THR A 79 0.01 -6.80 -6.60
N TRP A 80 -1.26 -6.40 -6.64
CA TRP A 80 -1.63 -5.00 -6.48
C TRP A 80 -1.37 -4.49 -5.07
N MET A 81 -1.75 -5.26 -4.04
CA MET A 81 -1.53 -4.91 -2.63
C MET A 81 -0.04 -4.65 -2.32
N GLU A 82 0.84 -5.50 -2.83
CA GLU A 82 2.30 -5.42 -2.64
C GLU A 82 2.96 -4.22 -3.33
N ARG A 83 2.28 -3.57 -4.28
CA ARG A 83 2.90 -2.60 -5.19
C ARG A 83 2.25 -1.23 -5.16
N ASP A 84 0.92 -1.19 -5.15
CA ASP A 84 0.14 0.01 -5.44
C ASP A 84 -0.99 0.30 -4.45
N ALA A 85 -1.26 -0.58 -3.48
CA ALA A 85 -2.25 -0.28 -2.47
C ALA A 85 -1.90 1.02 -1.72
N PRO A 86 -2.88 1.89 -1.42
CA PRO A 86 -2.64 3.17 -0.76
C PRO A 86 -1.84 3.06 0.55
N GLU A 87 -2.09 2.02 1.34
CA GLU A 87 -1.41 1.73 2.60
C GLU A 87 0.04 1.25 2.36
N LYS A 88 0.27 0.41 1.34
CA LYS A 88 1.62 0.04 0.89
C LYS A 88 2.42 1.26 0.50
N LEU A 89 1.82 2.17 -0.27
CA LEU A 89 2.48 3.40 -0.71
C LEU A 89 2.81 4.34 0.46
N ALA A 90 1.95 4.42 1.49
CA ALA A 90 2.26 5.15 2.72
C ALA A 90 3.40 4.52 3.51
N TYR A 91 3.42 3.19 3.62
CA TYR A 91 4.52 2.46 4.26
C TYR A 91 5.85 2.72 3.55
N GLU A 92 5.89 2.56 2.22
CA GLU A 92 7.07 2.83 1.40
C GLU A 92 7.54 4.28 1.52
N LEU A 93 6.61 5.24 1.58
CA LEU A 93 6.92 6.65 1.76
C LEU A 93 7.63 6.95 3.09
N LEU A 94 7.30 6.21 4.15
CA LEU A 94 7.73 6.53 5.52
C LEU A 94 8.83 5.62 6.06
N ARG A 95 8.93 4.37 5.63
CA ARG A 95 9.81 3.34 6.24
C ARG A 95 11.29 3.72 6.28
N ASP A 96 11.77 4.45 5.27
CA ASP A 96 13.18 4.82 5.13
C ASP A 96 13.49 6.23 5.65
N LEU A 97 12.48 6.95 6.16
CA LEU A 97 12.67 8.28 6.70
C LEU A 97 13.18 8.22 8.15
N ASP A 98 14.12 9.09 8.49
CA ASP A 98 14.46 9.36 9.88
C ASP A 98 13.32 10.19 10.51
N LEU A 99 12.30 9.51 11.05
CA LEU A 99 11.14 10.14 11.68
C LEU A 99 11.45 10.72 13.08
N GLY A 100 12.68 10.54 13.55
CA GLY A 100 13.15 11.10 14.81
C GLY A 100 12.57 10.42 16.05
N PRO A 101 13.13 10.74 17.24
CA PRO A 101 12.83 10.05 18.49
C PRO A 101 11.48 10.44 19.11
N GLN A 102 10.77 11.43 18.54
CA GLN A 102 9.49 11.89 19.10
C GLN A 102 8.32 10.98 18.72
N LEU A 103 8.49 10.12 17.71
CA LEU A 103 7.46 9.24 17.16
C LEU A 103 7.72 7.74 17.42
N ALA A 104 8.93 7.38 17.85
CA ALA A 104 9.32 6.00 18.14
C ALA A 104 10.38 5.94 19.26
N GLY A 105 10.24 4.94 20.14
CA GLY A 105 11.16 4.67 21.25
C GLY A 105 10.55 4.88 22.64
N PRO A 106 11.29 4.53 23.72
CA PRO A 106 10.75 4.46 25.08
C PRO A 106 10.34 5.81 25.69
N ASN A 107 10.82 6.92 25.13
CA ASN A 107 10.53 8.28 25.59
C ASN A 107 9.82 9.11 24.50
N ALA A 108 9.23 8.44 23.49
CA ALA A 108 8.51 9.13 22.43
C ALA A 108 7.28 9.85 22.99
N VAL A 109 6.96 11.01 22.42
CA VAL A 109 5.82 11.84 22.84
C VAL A 109 4.57 11.42 22.08
N GLY A 110 4.71 11.17 20.78
CA GLY A 110 3.70 10.52 19.96
C GLY A 110 4.10 9.08 19.69
N GLU A 111 3.19 8.35 19.05
CA GLU A 111 3.42 6.98 18.63
C GLU A 111 3.05 6.84 17.16
N LEU A 112 4.04 6.44 16.37
CA LEU A 112 3.86 6.00 15.01
C LEU A 112 4.28 4.54 14.87
N LYS A 113 3.39 3.77 14.26
CA LYS A 113 3.62 2.39 13.87
C LYS A 113 3.81 2.36 12.36
N VAL A 114 4.95 1.85 11.91
CA VAL A 114 5.26 1.63 10.49
C VAL A 114 5.70 0.18 10.39
N GLU A 115 4.78 -0.70 10.00
CA GLU A 115 5.04 -2.14 10.01
C GLU A 115 4.69 -2.81 8.70
N GLU A 116 5.46 -3.86 8.43
CA GLU A 116 5.16 -4.88 7.45
C GLU A 116 4.90 -6.16 8.22
N GLY A 117 3.85 -6.86 7.87
CA GLY A 117 3.49 -8.13 8.50
C GLY A 117 2.90 -9.10 7.49
N SER A 118 2.80 -10.35 7.90
CA SER A 118 2.21 -11.41 7.09
C SER A 118 1.25 -12.23 7.95
N THR A 119 0.12 -12.58 7.36
CA THR A 119 -0.79 -13.61 7.87
C THR A 119 -0.50 -14.93 7.16
N MET A 120 -1.24 -15.99 7.49
CA MET A 120 -1.16 -17.25 6.74
C MET A 120 -1.58 -17.11 5.26
N VAL A 121 -2.26 -16.02 4.89
CA VAL A 121 -2.94 -15.87 3.59
C VAL A 121 -2.58 -14.58 2.86
N SER A 122 -1.88 -13.63 3.46
CA SER A 122 -1.64 -12.32 2.83
C SER A 122 -0.55 -11.55 3.57
N THR A 123 0.15 -10.68 2.83
CA THR A 123 1.08 -9.69 3.40
C THR A 123 0.36 -8.35 3.56
N TYR A 124 0.65 -7.62 4.63
CA TYR A 124 0.05 -6.31 4.88
C TYR A 124 1.12 -5.27 5.27
N TRP A 125 0.81 -4.01 4.98
CA TRP A 125 1.59 -2.85 5.36
C TRP A 125 0.69 -1.91 6.10
N ASP A 126 1.09 -1.59 7.32
CA ASP A 126 0.29 -0.77 8.21
C ASP A 126 1.10 0.45 8.65
N VAL A 127 0.43 1.59 8.60
CA VAL A 127 0.98 2.86 9.05
C VAL A 127 -0.07 3.53 9.91
N GLU A 128 0.19 3.58 11.21
CA GLU A 128 -0.75 4.13 12.17
C GLU A 128 -0.12 5.24 13.00
N ALA A 129 -0.84 6.35 13.15
CA ALA A 129 -0.56 7.34 14.17
C ALA A 129 -1.54 7.18 15.32
N ALA A 130 -1.05 7.20 16.56
CA ALA A 130 -1.90 6.94 17.72
C ALA A 130 -2.96 8.02 17.95
N ASP A 131 -2.66 9.29 17.64
CA ASP A 131 -3.51 10.43 17.93
C ASP A 131 -3.13 11.69 17.15
N ASP A 132 -3.84 12.79 17.40
CA ASP A 132 -3.62 14.10 16.75
C ASP A 132 -2.23 14.69 17.06
N ILE A 133 -1.66 14.36 18.22
CA ILE A 133 -0.30 14.78 18.61
C ILE A 133 0.70 14.06 17.71
N SER A 134 0.55 12.75 17.55
CA SER A 134 1.38 11.91 16.69
C SER A 134 1.32 12.38 15.23
N LEU A 135 0.14 12.72 14.71
CA LEU A 135 0.00 13.33 13.38
C LEU A 135 0.70 14.68 13.25
N SER A 136 0.58 15.55 14.27
CA SER A 136 1.21 16.87 14.26
C SER A 136 2.75 16.77 14.29
N LEU A 137 3.28 15.86 15.10
CA LEU A 137 4.71 15.56 15.17
C LEU A 137 5.22 14.96 13.85
N LEU A 138 4.47 14.06 13.23
CA LEU A 138 4.80 13.53 11.91
C LEU A 138 4.83 14.64 10.86
N GLN A 139 3.84 15.53 10.84
CA GLN A 139 3.82 16.65 9.89
C GLN A 139 4.99 17.61 10.10
N GLU A 140 5.34 17.94 11.35
CA GLU A 140 6.52 18.74 11.67
C GLU A 140 7.79 18.09 11.12
N ARG A 141 7.95 16.77 11.35
CA ARG A 141 9.13 16.05 10.90
C ARG A 141 9.24 15.95 9.39
N LEU A 142 8.14 15.66 8.69
CA LEU A 142 8.07 15.63 7.23
C LEU A 142 8.46 17.00 6.63
N ASN A 143 8.03 18.10 7.28
CA ASN A 143 8.43 19.45 6.88
C ASN A 143 9.93 19.71 7.11
N ALA A 144 10.47 19.30 8.26
CA ALA A 144 11.89 19.44 8.58
C ALA A 144 12.79 18.67 7.58
N LEU A 145 12.35 17.47 7.17
CA LEU A 145 12.98 16.65 6.14
C LEU A 145 12.75 17.16 4.71
N LYS A 146 11.89 18.18 4.53
CA LYS A 146 11.54 18.79 3.23
C LYS A 146 11.02 17.75 2.23
N THR A 147 10.26 16.76 2.70
CA THR A 147 9.71 15.69 1.84
C THR A 147 8.69 16.23 0.84
N GLY A 148 8.03 17.36 1.15
CA GLY A 148 6.92 17.88 0.35
C GLY A 148 5.61 17.11 0.55
N VAL A 149 5.52 16.32 1.62
CA VAL A 149 4.32 15.57 2.01
C VAL A 149 3.45 16.40 2.95
N LYS A 150 2.14 16.37 2.73
CA LYS A 150 1.13 17.01 3.58
C LYS A 150 0.15 15.96 4.10
N ILE A 151 -0.06 15.95 5.41
CA ILE A 151 -1.09 15.14 6.04
C ILE A 151 -2.46 15.83 5.90
N VAL A 152 -3.47 15.08 5.48
CA VAL A 152 -4.85 15.56 5.29
C VAL A 152 -5.82 14.59 5.96
N MET A 153 -6.81 15.11 6.68
CA MET A 153 -7.86 14.29 7.27
C MET A 153 -8.84 13.83 6.18
N ALA A 154 -9.15 12.54 6.14
CA ALA A 154 -10.11 11.92 5.22
C ALA A 154 -11.40 11.47 5.92
#